data_AF-A0A822Y0F6-F1
#
_entry.id   AF-A0A822Y0F6-F1
#
_cell.length_a   1.000
_cell.length_b   1.000
_cell.length_c   1.000
_cell.angle_alpha   90.00
_cell.angle_beta   90.00
_cell.angle_gamma   90.00
#
_symmetry.space_group_name_H-M   'P 1'
#
loop_
_entity.id
_entity.type
_entity.pdbx_description
1 polymer ?
#
loop_
_entity_poly.entity_id
_entity_poly.type
_entity_poly.pdbx_seq_one_letter_code
_entity_poly.pdbx_strand_id
1 'polypeptide(L)'
;MIDLHQAPSLLGDYGGAVTLATLKDFHRRKVQVLAESGADLIAFETIPNKLEAQAYAELLERDDIKIPAWFSFNSKDGVNVVTGDSFLECASVADSCKKVVGWN
;
A
#
# COMPACT_ATOMS: atom_id res chain seq x y z
N MET A 1 9.76 18.27 12.10
CA MET A 1 10.82 17.24 12.08
C MET A 1 10.12 15.93 11.78
N ILE A 2 10.31 15.35 10.60
CA ILE A 2 9.79 14.01 10.33
C ILE A 2 10.73 13.08 11.09
N ASP A 3 10.22 12.42 12.13
CA ASP A 3 10.98 11.41 12.85
C ASP A 3 11.22 10.22 11.90
N LEU A 4 12.48 10.03 11.48
CA LEU A 4 12.88 8.94 10.60
C LEU A 4 12.70 7.57 11.27
N HIS A 5 12.48 7.50 12.59
CA HIS A 5 12.10 6.26 13.28
C HIS A 5 10.62 5.87 13.10
N GLN A 6 9.80 6.73 12.49
CA GLN A 6 8.37 6.48 12.25
C GLN A 6 8.02 6.37 10.75
N ALA A 7 9.00 6.55 9.86
CA ALA A 7 8.79 6.41 8.42
C ALA A 7 8.85 4.92 8.02
N PRO A 8 7.93 4.45 7.15
CA PRO A 8 7.98 3.10 6.61
C PRO A 8 9.37 2.75 6.07
N SER A 9 9.99 1.70 6.61
CA SER A 9 11.24 1.17 6.08
C SER A 9 10.98 0.47 4.74
N LEU A 10 11.98 0.44 3.86
CA LEU A 10 11.89 -0.29 2.58
C LEU A 10 11.65 -1.80 2.77
N LEU A 11 11.89 -2.33 3.97
CA LEU A 11 11.65 -3.72 4.33
C LEU A 11 10.24 -3.96 4.90
N GLY A 12 9.46 -2.90 5.17
CA GLY A 12 8.14 -2.99 5.77
C GLY A 12 8.11 -3.37 7.24
N ASP A 13 9.27 -3.53 7.88
CA ASP A 13 9.35 -3.67 9.33
C ASP A 13 9.28 -2.27 9.95
N TYR A 14 8.14 -1.99 10.58
CA TYR A 14 7.85 -0.71 11.21
C TYR A 14 7.89 -0.78 12.74
N GLY A 15 8.17 -1.96 13.31
CA GLY A 15 7.93 -2.24 14.72
C GLY A 15 6.44 -2.22 15.10
N GLY A 16 6.12 -2.58 16.35
CA GLY A 16 4.73 -2.75 16.82
C GLY A 16 3.91 -1.47 17.02
N ALA A 17 4.46 -0.29 16.70
CA ALA A 17 3.83 1.00 16.99
C ALA A 17 3.13 1.64 15.78
N VAL A 18 3.43 1.19 14.56
CA VAL A 18 2.85 1.79 13.35
C VAL A 18 1.44 1.25 13.11
N THR A 19 0.51 2.19 12.92
CA THR A 19 -0.91 1.90 12.71
C THR A 19 -1.32 2.16 11.27
N LEU A 20 -2.47 1.60 10.88
CA LEU A 20 -3.10 1.90 9.60
C LEU A 20 -3.30 3.42 9.38
N ALA A 21 -3.72 4.14 10.42
CA ALA A 21 -3.91 5.59 10.35
C ALA A 21 -2.59 6.31 10.06
N THR A 22 -1.50 5.90 10.73
CA THR A 22 -0.16 6.43 10.52
C THR A 22 0.29 6.26 9.06
N LEU A 23 0.12 5.06 8.48
CA LEU A 23 0.48 4.80 7.08
C LEU A 23 -0.37 5.64 6.12
N LYS A 24 -1.69 5.71 6.35
CA LYS A 24 -2.57 6.53 5.52
C LYS A 24 -2.15 8.00 5.53
N ASP A 25 -1.87 8.57 6.69
CA ASP A 25 -1.43 9.96 6.80
C ASP A 25 -0.08 10.19 6.11
N PHE A 26 0.84 9.22 6.21
CA PHE A 26 2.14 9.27 5.54
C PHE A 26 2.03 9.22 4.01
N HIS A 27 1.16 8.37 3.46
CA HIS A 27 1.04 8.17 2.01
C HIS A 27 0.04 9.10 1.32
N ARG A 28 -0.95 9.65 2.04
CA ARG A 28 -2.07 10.44 1.47
C ARG A 28 -1.62 11.48 0.45
N ARG A 29 -0.65 12.32 0.81
CA ARG A 29 -0.20 13.39 -0.08
C ARG A 29 0.41 12.87 -1.36
N LYS A 30 1.19 11.78 -1.30
CA LYS A 30 1.80 11.18 -2.50
C LYS A 30 0.74 10.59 -3.43
N VAL A 31 -0.24 9.86 -2.87
CA VAL A 31 -1.35 9.29 -3.64
C VAL A 31 -2.13 10.39 -4.37
N GLN A 32 -2.45 11.49 -3.69
CA GLN A 32 -3.15 12.62 -4.31
C GLN A 32 -2.34 13.26 -5.45
N VAL A 33 -1.04 13.48 -5.25
CA VAL A 33 -0.17 14.03 -6.30
C VAL A 33 -0.10 13.10 -7.52
N LEU A 34 -0.02 11.77 -7.31
CA LEU A 34 -0.02 10.80 -8.39
C LEU A 34 -1.37 10.78 -9.12
N ALA A 35 -2.49 10.85 -8.39
CA ALA A 35 -3.82 10.91 -8.98
C ALA A 35 -4.05 12.17 -9.83
N GLU A 36 -3.42 13.29 -9.48
CA GLU A 36 -3.52 14.56 -10.21
C GLU A 36 -2.47 14.71 -11.32
N SER A 37 -1.56 13.75 -11.47
CA SER A 37 -0.41 13.86 -12.40
C SER A 37 -0.80 13.74 -13.88
N GLY A 38 -2.02 13.30 -14.19
CA GLY A 38 -2.45 12.93 -15.53
C GLY A 38 -2.04 11.51 -15.95
N ALA A 39 -1.55 10.69 -15.02
CA ALA A 39 -1.29 9.27 -15.26
C ALA A 39 -2.60 8.47 -15.43
N ASP A 40 -2.55 7.42 -16.25
CA ASP A 40 -3.70 6.53 -16.49
C ASP A 40 -3.88 5.48 -15.38
N LEU A 41 -2.85 5.23 -14.57
CA LEU A 41 -2.79 4.19 -13.53
C LEU A 41 -1.79 4.59 -12.44
N ILE A 42 -2.09 4.26 -11.18
CA ILE A 42 -1.10 4.32 -10.08
C ILE A 42 -0.55 2.92 -9.81
N ALA A 43 0.76 2.74 -9.94
CA ALA A 43 1.43 1.50 -9.53
C ALA A 43 2.00 1.64 -8.11
N PHE A 44 1.52 0.80 -7.19
CA PHE A 44 2.06 0.66 -5.84
C PHE A 44 2.99 -0.55 -5.84
N GLU A 45 4.27 -0.29 -6.08
CA GLU A 45 5.29 -1.32 -6.20
C GLU A 45 5.93 -1.66 -4.85
N THR A 46 6.34 -2.92 -4.70
CA THR A 46 7.11 -3.42 -3.55
C THR A 46 6.37 -3.24 -2.21
N ILE A 47 5.05 -3.50 -2.19
CA ILE A 47 4.25 -3.46 -0.97
C ILE A 47 4.72 -4.59 -0.05
N PRO A 48 5.23 -4.28 1.16
CA PRO A 48 5.97 -5.25 1.96
C PRO A 48 5.10 -6.01 2.97
N ASN A 49 3.90 -5.52 3.28
CA ASN A 49 2.98 -6.10 4.27
C ASN A 49 1.51 -5.80 3.94
N LYS A 50 0.61 -6.53 4.61
CA LYS A 50 -0.84 -6.39 4.48
C LYS A 50 -1.33 -5.02 4.96
N LEU A 51 -0.71 -4.47 6.02
CA LEU A 51 -1.14 -3.20 6.62
C LEU A 51 -0.96 -2.02 5.66
N GLU A 52 0.13 -1.97 4.91
CA GLU A 52 0.40 -0.94 3.89
C GLU A 52 -0.53 -1.11 2.68
N ALA A 53 -0.80 -2.36 2.27
CA ALA A 53 -1.80 -2.65 1.24
C ALA A 53 -3.19 -2.09 1.62
N GLN A 54 -3.60 -2.31 2.88
CA GLN A 54 -4.84 -1.76 3.42
C GLN A 54 -4.85 -0.23 3.45
N ALA A 55 -3.71 0.38 3.79
CA ALA A 55 -3.59 1.84 3.80
C ALA A 55 -3.83 2.42 2.40
N TYR A 56 -3.22 1.84 1.37
CA TYR A 56 -3.44 2.27 -0.02
C TYR A 56 -4.87 2.02 -0.49
N ALA A 57 -5.43 0.83 -0.26
CA ALA A 57 -6.81 0.52 -0.64
C ALA A 57 -7.81 1.51 0.00
N GLU A 58 -7.66 1.82 1.30
CA GLU A 58 -8.52 2.78 1.97
C GLU A 58 -8.31 4.22 1.47
N LEU A 59 -7.10 4.62 1.09
CA LEU A 59 -6.86 5.93 0.49
C LEU A 59 -7.52 6.04 -0.90
N LEU A 60 -7.38 5.01 -1.74
CA LEU A 60 -7.99 4.96 -3.06
C LEU A 60 -9.51 5.12 -3.00
N GLU A 61 -10.15 4.50 -2.00
CA GLU A 61 -11.60 4.57 -1.82
C GLU A 61 -12.05 5.87 -1.15
N ARG A 62 -11.44 6.27 -0.02
CA ARG A 62 -11.92 7.41 0.77
C ARG A 62 -11.62 8.75 0.14
N ASP A 63 -10.48 8.87 -0.54
CA ASP A 63 -10.09 10.09 -1.24
C ASP A 63 -10.67 10.15 -2.67
N ASP A 64 -11.55 9.19 -3.01
CA ASP A 64 -12.29 9.12 -4.28
C ASP A 64 -11.38 9.19 -5.52
N ILE A 65 -10.25 8.48 -5.45
CA ILE A 65 -9.25 8.44 -6.52
C ILE A 65 -9.89 7.86 -7.79
N LYS A 66 -9.82 8.62 -8.89
CA LYS A 66 -10.57 8.30 -10.12
C LYS A 66 -9.85 7.31 -11.03
N ILE A 67 -8.53 7.33 -11.02
CA ILE A 67 -7.71 6.43 -11.84
C ILE A 67 -7.53 5.08 -11.15
N PRO A 68 -7.40 3.98 -11.93
CA PRO A 68 -7.16 2.65 -11.38
C PRO A 68 -5.79 2.55 -10.70
N ALA A 69 -5.60 1.48 -9.95
CA ALA A 69 -4.35 1.14 -9.28
C ALA A 69 -3.90 -0.31 -9.55
N TRP A 70 -2.60 -0.54 -9.45
CA TRP A 70 -1.96 -1.87 -9.47
C TRP A 70 -1.14 -2.08 -8.21
N PHE A 71 -1.25 -3.26 -7.58
CA PHE A 71 -0.49 -3.60 -6.38
C PHE A 71 0.55 -4.67 -6.68
N SER A 72 1.80 -4.44 -6.30
CA SER A 72 2.89 -5.40 -6.49
C SER A 72 3.51 -5.68 -5.14
N PHE A 73 3.40 -6.93 -4.68
CA PHE A 73 3.82 -7.36 -3.35
C PHE A 73 5.25 -7.90 -3.38
N ASN A 74 6.03 -7.56 -2.36
CA ASN A 74 7.38 -8.13 -2.22
C ASN A 74 7.29 -9.48 -1.51
N SER A 75 7.34 -10.57 -2.27
CA SER A 75 7.36 -11.94 -1.74
C SER A 75 8.75 -12.56 -1.81
N LYS A 76 9.10 -13.29 -0.74
CA LYS A 76 10.36 -14.05 -0.65
C LYS A 76 10.24 -15.49 -1.16
N ASP A 77 9.04 -16.07 -1.10
CA ASP A 77 8.79 -17.50 -1.30
C ASP A 77 7.50 -17.80 -2.09
N GLY A 78 6.78 -16.76 -2.55
CA GLY A 78 5.49 -16.87 -3.24
C GLY A 78 4.31 -17.21 -2.33
N VAL A 79 4.53 -17.38 -1.03
CA VAL A 79 3.50 -17.76 -0.04
C VAL A 79 3.29 -16.62 0.97
N ASN A 80 4.36 -15.94 1.33
CA ASN A 80 4.38 -14.84 2.29
C ASN A 80 5.07 -13.63 1.67
N VAL A 81 4.65 -12.44 2.09
CA VAL A 81 5.42 -11.22 1.82
C VAL A 81 6.65 -11.17 2.73
N VAL A 82 7.61 -10.29 2.42
CA VAL A 82 8.92 -10.21 3.09
C VAL A 82 8.81 -10.05 4.61
N THR A 83 7.75 -9.39 5.10
CA THR A 83 7.46 -9.18 6.53
C THR A 83 6.77 -10.36 7.21
N GLY A 84 6.36 -11.38 6.46
CA GLY A 84 5.77 -12.61 7.00
C GLY A 84 4.25 -12.69 6.92
N ASP A 85 3.54 -11.64 6.50
CA ASP A 85 2.10 -11.75 6.22
C ASP A 85 1.84 -12.74 5.07
N SER A 86 0.68 -13.39 5.10
CA SER A 86 0.24 -14.27 4.01
C SER A 86 0.02 -13.47 2.73
N PHE A 87 0.64 -13.91 1.65
CA PHE A 87 0.46 -13.31 0.33
C PHE A 87 -0.99 -13.36 -0.12
N LEU A 88 -1.72 -14.43 0.22
CA LEU A 88 -3.16 -14.54 -0.07
C LEU A 88 -4.00 -13.52 0.70
N GLU A 89 -3.62 -13.17 1.92
CA GLU A 89 -4.31 -12.13 2.66
C GLU A 89 -4.05 -10.74 2.09
N CYS A 90 -2.83 -10.48 1.60
CA CYS A 90 -2.49 -9.27 0.86
C CYS A 90 -3.29 -9.17 -0.45
N ALA A 91 -3.34 -10.26 -1.23
CA ALA A 91 -4.15 -10.36 -2.44
C ALA A 91 -5.64 -10.12 -2.15
N SER A 92 -6.18 -10.69 -1.07
CA SER A 92 -7.57 -10.44 -0.67
C SER A 92 -7.87 -8.97 -0.38
N VAL A 93 -6.90 -8.19 0.11
CA VAL A 93 -7.06 -6.74 0.28
C VAL A 93 -7.16 -6.06 -1.09
N ALA A 94 -6.26 -6.41 -2.02
CA ALA A 94 -6.30 -5.89 -3.39
C ALA A 94 -7.64 -6.22 -4.08
N ASP A 95 -8.08 -7.49 -4.05
CA ASP A 95 -9.34 -7.95 -4.66
C ASP A 95 -10.58 -7.27 -4.08
N SER A 96 -10.52 -6.84 -2.81
CA SER A 96 -11.65 -6.16 -2.16
C SER A 96 -11.81 -4.69 -2.60
N CYS A 97 -10.75 -4.09 -3.15
CA CYS A 97 -10.75 -2.69 -3.58
C CYS A 97 -11.08 -2.58 -5.06
N LYS A 98 -12.25 -2.03 -5.39
CA LYS A 98 -12.71 -1.88 -6.79
C LYS A 98 -11.81 -1.01 -7.68
N LYS A 99 -10.92 -0.23 -7.08
CA LYS A 99 -9.95 0.62 -7.77
C LYS A 99 -8.68 -0.14 -8.15
N VAL A 100 -8.40 -1.26 -7.51
CA VAL A 100 -7.25 -2.10 -7.83
C VAL A 100 -7.66 -3.06 -8.94
N VAL A 101 -7.00 -2.95 -10.09
CA VAL A 101 -7.36 -3.70 -11.31
C VAL A 101 -6.49 -4.93 -11.56
N GLY A 102 -5.43 -5.09 -10.76
CA GLY A 102 -4.55 -6.23 -10.81
C GLY A 102 -3.51 -6.19 -9.70
N TRP A 103 -2.92 -7.34 -9.42
CA TRP A 103 -1.85 -7.48 -8.45
C TRP A 103 -0.89 -8.63 -8.79
N ASN A 104 0.33 -8.58 -8.26
CA ASN A 104 1.36 -9.62 -8.41
C ASN A 104 2.26 -9.76 -7.19
#